data_AF-A0A1V3XA88-F1
#
_entry.id   AF-A0A1V3XA88-F1
#
_cell.length_a   1.000
_cell.length_b   1.000
_cell.length_c   1.000
_cell.angle_alpha   90.00
_cell.angle_beta   90.00
_cell.angle_gamma   90.00
#
_symmetry.space_group_name_H-M   'P 1'
#
loop_
_entity.id
_entity.type
_entity.pdbx_description
1 polymer ?
#
loop_
_entity_poly.entity_id
_entity_poly.type
_entity_poly.pdbx_seq_one_letter_code
_entity_poly.pdbx_strand_id
1 'polypeptide(L)' 'MIYDRYSQPFFDGDYRVLRGGSWAVEPAILRPSFRNWDHPYRRQIFSGVRLAWDVEDPS' A
#
# COMPACT_ATOMS: atom_id res chain seq x y z
N MET A 1 -15.00 15.97 -6.17
CA MET A 1 -14.53 15.94 -4.76
C MET A 1 -13.39 16.96 -4.65
N ILE A 2 -13.03 17.51 -3.48
CA ILE A 2 -12.08 18.65 -3.45
C ILE A 2 -10.67 18.29 -3.95
N TYR A 3 -10.28 17.01 -3.83
CA TYR A 3 -8.95 16.52 -4.23
C TYR A 3 -9.02 15.26 -5.10
N ASP A 4 -9.72 15.37 -6.23
CA ASP A 4 -10.00 14.23 -7.13
C ASP A 4 -8.74 13.55 -7.70
N ARG A 5 -7.66 14.30 -7.88
CA ARG A 5 -6.41 13.79 -8.46
C ARG A 5 -5.49 13.07 -7.47
N TYR A 6 -5.85 12.96 -6.19
CA TYR A 6 -5.01 12.28 -5.22
C TYR A 6 -4.80 10.80 -5.55
N SER A 7 -5.84 10.11 -6.06
CA SER A 7 -5.78 8.68 -6.36
C SER A 7 -6.07 8.34 -7.82
N GLN A 8 -7.03 9.02 -8.46
CA GLN A 8 -7.51 8.67 -9.80
C GLN A 8 -6.40 8.45 -10.85
N PRO A 9 -5.34 9.29 -10.93
CA PRO A 9 -4.32 9.13 -11.97
C PRO A 9 -3.42 7.90 -11.79
N PHE A 10 -3.43 7.27 -10.61
CA PHE A 10 -2.53 6.16 -10.26
C PHE A 10 -3.21 4.80 -10.31
N PHE A 11 -4.50 4.76 -10.65
CA PHE A 11 -5.20 3.52 -10.91
C PHE A 11 -4.70 2.87 -12.21
N ASP A 12 -4.65 1.54 -12.23
CA ASP A 12 -4.29 0.70 -13.38
C ASP A 12 -2.89 0.94 -14.00
N GLY A 13 -2.04 1.75 -13.37
CA GLY A 13 -0.64 1.93 -13.74
C GLY A 13 0.30 0.89 -13.14
N ASP A 14 1.61 1.01 -13.42
CA ASP A 14 2.65 0.17 -12.82
C ASP A 14 2.98 0.60 -11.37
N TYR A 15 1.97 0.50 -10.51
CA TYR A 15 2.06 0.78 -9.08
C TYR A 15 1.71 -0.47 -8.29
N ARG A 16 2.30 -0.61 -7.10
CA ARG A 16 1.93 -1.65 -6.12
C ARG A 16 1.53 -1.00 -4.81
N VAL A 17 0.51 -1.55 -4.17
CA VAL A 17 -0.03 -1.03 -2.92
C VAL A 17 0.83 -1.51 -1.74
N LEU A 18 1.16 -0.61 -0.82
CA LEU A 18 1.76 -0.92 0.47
C LEU A 18 0.77 -0.61 1.61
N ARG A 19 0.84 -1.41 2.67
CA ARG A 19 -0.11 -1.40 3.80
C ARG A 19 0.62 -1.27 5.14
N GLY A 20 -0.12 -0.88 6.18
CA GLY A 20 0.33 -0.88 7.57
C GLY A 20 1.08 0.37 8.04
N GLY A 21 1.66 1.17 7.13
CA GLY A 21 2.53 2.29 7.51
C GLY A 21 3.91 1.82 8.00
N SER A 22 4.79 2.77 8.30
CA SER A 22 6.14 2.50 8.83
C SER A 22 6.36 3.27 10.13
N TRP A 23 7.53 3.09 10.75
CA TRP A 23 7.92 3.83 11.96
C TRP A 23 7.92 5.36 11.78
N ALA A 24 7.96 5.85 10.53
CA ALA A 24 7.99 7.27 10.20
C ALA A 24 6.59 7.88 9.95
N VAL A 25 5.51 7.08 10.04
CA VAL A 25 4.15 7.55 9.76
C VAL A 25 3.48 8.06 11.03
N GLU A 26 2.87 9.25 10.96
CA GLU A 26 2.09 9.85 12.05
C GLU A 26 0.82 9.02 12.37
N PRO A 27 0.61 8.59 13.63
CA PRO A 27 -0.55 7.78 14.01
C PRO A 27 -1.91 8.39 13.66
N ALA A 28 -2.07 9.70 13.77
CA ALA A 28 -3.36 10.37 13.53
C ALA A 28 -3.89 10.23 12.09
N ILE A 29 -3.00 9.98 11.11
CA ILE A 29 -3.39 9.84 9.70
C ILE A 29 -3.48 8.37 9.25
N LEU A 30 -3.06 7.42 10.08
CA LEU A 30 -2.98 6.00 9.76
C LEU A 30 -4.26 5.25 10.16
N ARG A 31 -4.75 4.39 9.26
CA ARG A 31 -5.94 3.55 9.45
C ARG A 31 -5.76 2.21 8.74
N PRO A 32 -6.44 1.13 9.17
CA PRO A 32 -6.42 -0.15 8.46
C PRO A 32 -6.83 -0.02 7.00
N SER A 33 -7.71 0.94 6.69
CA SER A 33 -8.17 1.19 5.32
C SER A 33 -7.10 1.84 4.45
N PHE A 34 -6.16 2.66 4.97
CA PHE A 34 -5.28 3.64 4.30
C PHE A 34 -4.93 3.34 2.82
N ARG A 35 -3.70 3.11 2.34
CA ARG A 35 -3.29 2.60 1.00
C ARG A 35 -2.20 3.54 0.50
N ASN A 36 -0.95 3.15 0.74
CA ASN A 36 0.20 3.77 0.10
C ASN A 36 0.43 3.09 -1.26
N TRP A 37 1.12 3.74 -2.19
CA TRP A 37 1.50 3.17 -3.48
C TRP A 37 2.80 3.77 -3.99
N ASP A 38 3.60 2.97 -4.71
CA ASP A 38 4.77 3.44 -5.46
C ASP A 38 5.07 2.46 -6.61
N HIS A 39 5.96 2.84 -7.52
CA HIS A 39 6.45 1.94 -8.57
C HIS A 39 7.24 0.77 -7.98
N PRO A 40 7.16 -0.44 -8.56
CA PRO A 40 7.72 -1.66 -7.96
C PRO A 40 9.25 -1.66 -7.82
N TYR A 41 9.97 -0.84 -8.61
CA TYR A 41 11.42 -0.73 -8.55
C TYR A 41 11.93 0.28 -7.50
N ARG A 42 11.04 0.99 -6.80
CA ARG A 42 11.41 1.96 -5.77
C ARG A 42 11.78 1.27 -4.47
N ARG A 43 12.84 1.75 -3.83
CA ARG A 43 13.42 1.14 -2.63
C ARG A 43 13.97 2.14 -1.61
N GLN A 44 13.78 3.43 -1.86
CA GLN A 44 14.15 4.51 -0.95
C GLN A 44 13.14 4.69 0.20
N ILE A 45 11.89 4.22 0.01
CA ILE A 45 10.83 4.28 1.02
C ILE A 45 11.03 3.20 2.09
N PHE A 46 10.46 3.42 3.28
CA PHE A 46 10.47 2.42 4.37
C PHE A 46 9.45 1.30 4.10
N SER A 47 9.80 0.38 3.21
CA SER A 47 9.00 -0.78 2.81
C SER A 47 9.67 -2.11 3.21
N GLY A 48 8.88 -3.05 3.72
CA GLY A 48 9.30 -4.42 4.02
C GLY A 48 8.34 -5.45 3.41
N VAL A 49 8.53 -6.73 3.76
CA VAL A 49 7.74 -7.85 3.20
C VAL A 49 7.03 -8.62 4.31
N ARG A 50 5.75 -8.91 4.11
CA ARG A 50 4.97 -9.87 4.91
C ARG A 50 4.54 -10.99 3.97
N LEU A 51 4.89 -12.23 4.32
CA LEU A 51 4.54 -13.41 3.54
C LEU A 51 3.07 -13.80 3.77
N ALA A 52 2.51 -14.48 2.78
CA ALA A 52 1.20 -15.13 2.83
C ALA A 52 1.35 -16.52 2.20
N TRP A 53 0.49 -17.45 2.61
CA TRP A 53 0.41 -18.79 2.07
C TRP A 53 -1.03 -19.09 1.74
N ASP A 54 -1.23 -19.87 0.69
CA ASP A 54 -2.53 -20.45 0.39
C ASP A 54 -2.90 -21.44 1.50
N VAL A 55 -4.18 -21.49 1.83
CA VAL A 55 -4.74 -22.54 2.68
C VAL A 55 -5.34 -23.55 1.71
N GLU A 56 -4.72 -24.72 1.58
CA GLU A 56 -5.27 -25.82 0.77
C GLU A 56 -6.63 -26.23 1.37
N ASP A 57 -7.66 -26.31 0.51
CA ASP A 57 -8.98 -26.81 0.91
C ASP A 57 -8.87 -28.32 1.14
N PRO A 58 -9.19 -28.86 2.33
CA PRO A 58 -9.06 -30.28 2.62
C PRO A 58 -10.10 -31.18 1.92
N SER A 59 -10.71 -30.75 0.81
CA SER A 59 -11.73 -31.49 0.05
C SER A 59 -11.18 -32.71 -0.67
#